data_AF-A0A812DEG7-F1
#
_entry.id   AF-A0A812DEG7-F1
#
_cell.length_a   1.000
_cell.length_b   1.000
_cell.length_c   1.000
_cell.angle_alpha   90.00
_cell.angle_beta   90.00
_cell.angle_gamma   90.00
#
_symmetry.space_group_name_H-M   'P 1'
#
loop_
_entity.id
_entity.type
_entity.pdbx_description
1 polymer ?
#
loop_
_entity_poly.entity_id
_entity_poly.type
_entity_poly.pdbx_seq_one_letter_code
_entity_poly.pdbx_strand_id
1 'polypeptide(L)'
;MEFRCFVKNGTLIAICQRHDSEYYSFIEDQEEIIKDDIIEFFKQNISGRFADKEYVFDIYRDKQNKILLMDFNPYGVFTDSLMFSWGELLADHPFQDESVEFPVFRCVKKEDSGVKPNPYAFYALPKDFVDLSLGTDPQKLVDFLKMKTDKNTDDSDNDDT
;
A
#
# COMPACT_ATOMS: atom_id res chain seq x y z
N MET A 1 -10.38 -2.21 5.71
CA MET A 1 -9.52 -2.49 4.54
C MET A 1 -9.36 -1.24 3.74
N GLU A 2 -8.18 -1.05 3.19
CA GLU A 2 -7.84 0.17 2.47
C GLU A 2 -7.87 -0.05 0.96
N PHE A 3 -8.41 0.94 0.25
CA PHE A 3 -8.48 0.96 -1.20
C PHE A 3 -7.98 2.30 -1.73
N ARG A 4 -7.25 2.24 -2.84
CA ARG A 4 -6.84 3.41 -3.62
C ARG A 4 -7.75 3.57 -4.82
N CYS A 5 -8.27 4.77 -5.00
CA CYS A 5 -9.26 5.12 -6.00
C CYS A 5 -8.70 6.19 -6.93
N PHE A 6 -8.88 6.02 -8.24
CA PHE A 6 -8.33 6.88 -9.27
C PHE A 6 -9.46 7.61 -9.99
N VAL A 7 -9.43 8.95 -9.94
CA VAL A 7 -10.40 9.81 -10.59
C VAL A 7 -9.73 10.51 -11.75
N LYS A 8 -10.34 10.41 -12.93
CA LYS A 8 -9.90 11.09 -14.15
C LYS A 8 -11.09 11.79 -14.79
N ASN A 9 -10.92 13.05 -15.20
CA ASN A 9 -11.98 13.86 -15.79
C ASN A 9 -13.29 13.90 -14.96
N GLY A 10 -13.18 13.79 -13.64
CA GLY A 10 -14.32 13.77 -12.70
C GLY A 10 -15.02 12.41 -12.56
N THR A 11 -14.51 11.37 -13.23
CA THR A 11 -15.05 10.01 -13.19
C THR A 11 -14.12 9.10 -12.40
N LEU A 12 -14.68 8.27 -11.52
CA LEU A 12 -13.95 7.20 -10.86
C LEU A 12 -13.66 6.09 -11.88
N ILE A 13 -12.41 5.97 -12.33
CA ILE A 13 -12.02 5.05 -13.41
C ILE A 13 -11.44 3.73 -12.90
N ALA A 14 -10.85 3.73 -11.71
CA ALA A 14 -10.20 2.55 -11.15
C ALA A 14 -10.19 2.52 -9.63
N ILE A 15 -10.20 1.31 -9.09
CA ILE A 15 -10.10 1.00 -7.66
C ILE A 15 -9.12 -0.17 -7.51
N CYS A 16 -8.21 -0.10 -6.54
CA CYS A 16 -7.43 -1.26 -6.14
C CYS A 16 -7.26 -1.38 -4.63
N GLN A 17 -6.97 -2.60 -4.18
CA GLN A 17 -6.53 -2.88 -2.82
C GLN A 17 -5.22 -2.14 -2.52
N ARG A 18 -5.14 -1.47 -1.36
CA ARG A 18 -3.96 -0.68 -0.96
C ARG A 18 -2.75 -1.54 -0.58
N HIS A 19 -3.00 -2.69 0.06
CA HIS A 19 -1.99 -3.68 0.46
C HIS A 19 -1.90 -4.78 -0.61
N ASP A 20 -1.24 -4.49 -1.72
CA ASP A 20 -1.16 -5.32 -2.93
C ASP A 20 -0.29 -6.59 -2.80
N SER A 21 0.41 -6.76 -1.68
CA SER A 21 1.17 -7.96 -1.35
C SER A 21 0.39 -9.00 -0.53
N GLU A 22 -0.79 -8.66 -0.02
CA GLU A 22 -1.54 -9.52 0.91
C GLU A 22 -2.86 -10.01 0.31
N TYR A 23 -3.12 -11.31 0.42
CA TYR A 23 -4.37 -11.90 -0.03
C TYR A 23 -5.43 -11.87 1.08
N TYR A 24 -6.62 -11.36 0.74
CA TYR A 24 -7.79 -11.36 1.62
C TYR A 24 -8.99 -11.94 0.88
N SER A 25 -9.39 -13.17 1.24
CA SER A 25 -10.46 -13.88 0.53
C SER A 25 -11.77 -13.11 0.45
N PHE A 26 -12.15 -12.40 1.52
CA PHE A 26 -13.40 -11.63 1.53
C PHE A 26 -13.41 -10.46 0.53
N ILE A 27 -12.24 -9.93 0.12
CA ILE A 27 -12.19 -8.86 -0.89
C ILE A 27 -12.55 -9.44 -2.25
N GLU A 28 -12.07 -10.64 -2.55
CA GLU A 28 -12.39 -11.38 -3.77
C GLU A 28 -13.86 -11.85 -3.75
N ASP A 29 -14.33 -12.40 -2.63
CA ASP A 29 -15.72 -12.89 -2.50
C ASP A 29 -16.77 -11.77 -2.53
N GLN A 30 -16.41 -10.55 -2.10
CA GLN A 30 -17.33 -9.41 -1.98
C GLN A 30 -16.98 -8.27 -2.94
N GLU A 31 -16.25 -8.55 -4.02
CA GLU A 31 -15.72 -7.55 -4.95
C GLU A 31 -16.79 -6.56 -5.41
N GLU A 32 -17.92 -7.04 -5.93
CA GLU A 32 -19.01 -6.19 -6.44
C GLU A 32 -19.62 -5.31 -5.35
N ILE A 33 -19.84 -5.85 -4.15
CA ILE A 33 -20.41 -5.09 -3.03
C ILE A 33 -19.46 -3.98 -2.59
N ILE A 34 -18.16 -4.29 -2.50
CA ILE A 34 -17.13 -3.32 -2.14
C ILE A 34 -17.05 -2.23 -3.21
N LYS A 35 -17.06 -2.62 -4.47
CA LYS A 35 -17.04 -1.70 -5.62
C LYS A 35 -18.23 -0.75 -5.57
N ASP A 36 -19.44 -1.26 -5.37
CA ASP A 36 -20.66 -0.46 -5.26
C ASP A 36 -20.63 0.52 -4.08
N ASP A 37 -20.21 0.07 -2.91
CA ASP A 37 -20.07 0.93 -1.72
C ASP A 37 -19.13 2.11 -2.00
N ILE A 38 -18.00 1.87 -2.67
CA ILE A 38 -17.01 2.90 -3.01
C ILE A 38 -17.55 3.86 -4.07
N ILE A 39 -18.24 3.35 -5.09
CA ILE A 39 -18.88 4.17 -6.12
C ILE A 39 -19.91 5.10 -5.48
N GLU A 40 -20.76 4.59 -4.60
CA GLU A 40 -21.79 5.38 -3.94
C GLU A 40 -21.17 6.43 -3.01
N PHE A 41 -20.15 6.03 -2.24
CA PHE A 41 -19.40 6.95 -1.40
C PHE A 41 -18.77 8.09 -2.23
N PHE A 42 -18.14 7.77 -3.35
CA PHE A 42 -17.56 8.75 -4.26
C PHE A 42 -18.62 9.73 -4.79
N LYS A 43 -19.74 9.23 -5.32
CA LYS A 43 -20.84 10.05 -5.86
C LYS A 43 -21.41 11.00 -4.82
N GLN A 44 -21.66 10.51 -3.61
CA GLN A 44 -22.31 11.29 -2.56
C GLN A 44 -21.36 12.30 -1.90
N ASN A 45 -20.10 11.92 -1.67
CA ASN A 45 -19.22 12.63 -0.73
C ASN A 45 -18.04 13.34 -1.39
N ILE A 46 -17.63 12.95 -2.60
CA ILE A 46 -16.39 13.43 -3.22
C ILE A 46 -16.64 14.11 -4.57
N SER A 47 -17.40 13.46 -5.44
CA SER A 47 -17.61 13.91 -6.82
C SER A 47 -18.15 15.34 -6.87
N GLY A 48 -17.52 16.17 -7.72
CA GLY A 48 -17.90 17.58 -7.91
C GLY A 48 -17.59 18.52 -6.74
N ARG A 49 -16.91 18.06 -5.68
CA ARG A 49 -16.53 18.90 -4.52
C ARG A 49 -15.12 19.49 -4.62
N PHE A 50 -14.31 19.00 -5.56
CA PHE A 50 -12.95 19.46 -5.81
C PHE A 50 -12.89 20.31 -7.08
N ALA A 51 -11.97 21.28 -7.10
CA ALA A 51 -11.70 22.09 -8.29
C ALA A 51 -10.99 21.25 -9.37
N ASP A 52 -10.09 20.36 -8.94
CA ASP A 52 -9.39 19.44 -9.81
C ASP A 52 -10.29 18.26 -10.21
N LYS A 53 -10.19 17.85 -11.47
CA LYS A 53 -10.96 16.73 -12.03
C LYS A 53 -10.15 15.42 -12.07
N GLU A 54 -8.88 15.48 -11.70
CA GLU A 54 -7.96 14.36 -11.74
C GLU A 54 -7.25 14.28 -10.39
N TYR A 55 -7.49 13.22 -9.64
CA TYR A 55 -6.89 13.00 -8.33
C TYR A 55 -6.95 11.53 -7.95
N VAL A 56 -6.14 11.16 -6.98
CA VAL A 56 -6.18 9.87 -6.32
C VAL A 56 -6.69 10.07 -4.91
N PHE A 57 -7.51 9.18 -4.40
CA PHE A 57 -7.92 9.22 -3.00
C PHE A 57 -7.88 7.82 -2.39
N ASP A 58 -7.50 7.77 -1.12
CA ASP A 58 -7.43 6.54 -0.35
C ASP A 58 -8.60 6.50 0.63
N ILE A 59 -9.22 5.34 0.77
CA ILE A 59 -10.31 5.10 1.72
C ILE A 59 -10.02 3.89 2.58
N TYR A 60 -10.62 3.88 3.77
CA TYR A 60 -10.73 2.71 4.62
C TYR A 60 -12.19 2.29 4.75
N ARG A 61 -12.51 1.04 4.41
CA ARG A 61 -13.81 0.40 4.62
C ARG A 61 -13.75 -0.57 5.78
N ASP A 62 -14.56 -0.37 6.81
CA ASP A 62 -14.60 -1.28 7.96
C ASP A 62 -15.47 -2.54 7.69
N LYS A 63 -15.60 -3.42 8.70
CA LYS A 63 -16.40 -4.65 8.62
C LYS A 63 -17.92 -4.41 8.60
N GLN A 64 -18.36 -3.21 8.92
CA GLN A 64 -19.76 -2.76 8.93
C GLN A 64 -20.08 -1.94 7.68
N ASN A 65 -19.19 -1.99 6.66
CA ASN A 65 -19.27 -1.27 5.39
C ASN A 65 -19.21 0.25 5.53
N LYS A 66 -18.78 0.78 6.68
CA LYS A 66 -18.55 2.21 6.83
C LYS A 66 -17.26 2.59 6.13
N ILE A 67 -17.34 3.61 5.29
CA ILE A 67 -16.20 4.15 4.56
C ILE A 67 -15.70 5.44 5.24
N LEU A 68 -14.39 5.52 5.41
CA LEU A 68 -13.65 6.69 5.86
C LEU A 68 -12.70 7.12 4.75
N LEU A 69 -12.65 8.42 4.48
CA LEU A 69 -11.66 9.01 3.58
C LEU A 69 -10.35 9.20 4.35
N MET A 70 -9.26 8.65 3.82
CA MET A 70 -7.96 8.63 4.48
C MET A 70 -7.04 9.73 3.95
N ASP A 71 -6.92 9.85 2.63
CA ASP A 71 -5.97 10.77 2.01
C ASP A 71 -6.36 11.16 0.58
N PHE A 72 -5.82 12.28 0.10
CA PHE A 72 -5.84 12.69 -1.31
C PHE A 72 -4.41 12.84 -1.83
N ASN A 73 -4.18 12.35 -3.04
CA ASN A 73 -2.90 12.38 -3.71
C ASN A 73 -3.03 12.97 -5.13
N PRO A 74 -1.99 13.64 -5.64
CA PRO A 74 -1.97 14.11 -7.03
C PRO A 74 -2.15 12.96 -8.02
N TYR A 75 -2.80 13.24 -9.15
CA TYR A 75 -2.94 12.28 -10.24
C TYR A 75 -1.68 12.27 -11.11
N GLY A 76 -0.80 11.30 -10.91
CA GLY A 76 0.38 11.10 -11.75
C GLY A 76 1.47 10.26 -11.08
N VAL A 77 2.57 10.08 -11.80
CA VAL A 77 3.68 9.15 -11.49
C VAL A 77 4.34 9.30 -10.11
N PHE A 78 4.12 10.42 -9.42
CA PHE A 78 4.60 10.65 -8.06
C PHE A 78 3.78 9.91 -7.00
N THR A 79 2.57 9.49 -7.35
CA THR A 79 1.68 8.69 -6.51
C THR A 79 1.83 7.23 -6.93
N ASP A 80 1.99 6.31 -5.98
CA ASP A 80 2.09 4.88 -6.30
C ASP A 80 0.79 4.37 -6.96
N SER A 81 0.90 3.75 -8.14
CA SER A 81 -0.24 3.20 -8.88
C SER A 81 -0.64 1.78 -8.42
N LEU A 82 0.17 1.15 -7.56
CA LEU A 82 -0.09 -0.16 -6.95
C LEU A 82 -0.38 -1.24 -8.01
N MET A 83 -1.64 -1.67 -8.11
CA MET A 83 -2.09 -2.71 -9.04
C MET A 83 -2.33 -2.22 -10.47
N PHE A 84 -2.02 -0.96 -10.74
CA PHE A 84 -2.12 -0.35 -12.06
C PHE A 84 -0.78 0.20 -12.52
N SER A 85 -0.67 0.47 -13.82
CA SER A 85 0.42 1.27 -14.36
C SER A 85 -0.04 2.71 -14.61
N TRP A 86 0.85 3.69 -14.48
CA TRP A 86 0.50 5.05 -14.89
C TRP A 86 0.27 5.18 -16.40
N GLY A 87 0.87 4.31 -17.21
CA GLY A 87 0.64 4.28 -18.66
C GLY A 87 -0.82 4.01 -19.02
N GLU A 88 -1.46 3.04 -18.36
CA GLU A 88 -2.88 2.74 -18.62
C GLU A 88 -3.83 3.79 -18.03
N LEU A 89 -3.48 4.38 -16.88
CA LEU A 89 -4.28 5.42 -16.22
C LEU A 89 -4.23 6.76 -17.00
N LEU A 90 -3.06 7.13 -17.53
CA LEU A 90 -2.87 8.39 -18.25
C LEU A 90 -3.37 8.36 -19.70
N ALA A 91 -3.60 7.19 -20.29
CA ALA A 91 -4.14 7.06 -21.64
C ALA A 91 -5.46 7.82 -21.83
N ASP A 92 -5.66 8.43 -23.01
CA ASP A 92 -6.91 9.16 -23.33
C ASP A 92 -8.15 8.26 -23.19
N HIS A 93 -7.98 6.99 -23.51
CA HIS A 93 -8.95 5.92 -23.31
C HIS A 93 -8.34 4.92 -22.32
N PRO A 94 -8.52 5.12 -21.00
CA PRO A 94 -8.01 4.20 -20.00
C PRO A 94 -8.51 2.79 -20.30
N PHE A 95 -7.62 1.80 -20.16
CA PHE A 95 -7.89 0.37 -20.33
C PHE A 95 -8.22 -0.13 -21.75
N GLN A 96 -8.01 0.70 -22.80
CA GLN A 96 -7.97 0.39 -24.25
C GLN A 96 -9.19 -0.33 -24.88
N ASP A 97 -10.10 -0.90 -24.10
CA ASP A 97 -11.25 -1.66 -24.55
C ASP A 97 -12.54 -0.90 -24.23
N GLU A 98 -13.33 -0.60 -25.27
CA GLU A 98 -14.58 0.16 -25.17
C GLU A 98 -15.67 -0.57 -24.36
N SER A 99 -15.51 -1.89 -24.12
CA SER A 99 -16.45 -2.68 -23.34
C SER A 99 -16.22 -2.62 -21.82
N VAL A 100 -15.15 -1.96 -21.36
CA VAL A 100 -14.80 -1.90 -19.95
C VAL A 100 -15.74 -0.96 -19.19
N GLU A 101 -16.53 -1.53 -18.28
CA GLU A 101 -17.36 -0.75 -17.36
C GLU A 101 -16.51 -0.14 -16.24
N PHE A 102 -16.63 1.18 -16.06
CA PHE A 102 -15.95 1.88 -14.97
C PHE A 102 -16.71 1.80 -13.64
N PRO A 103 -15.98 1.73 -12.51
CA PRO A 103 -14.53 1.63 -12.39
C PRO A 103 -13.99 0.20 -12.60
N VAL A 104 -12.74 0.10 -13.10
CA VAL A 104 -12.00 -1.16 -13.07
C VAL A 104 -11.57 -1.48 -11.65
N PHE A 105 -11.91 -2.66 -11.15
CA PHE A 105 -11.53 -3.10 -9.80
C PHE A 105 -10.41 -4.14 -9.88
N ARG A 106 -9.34 -3.96 -9.09
CA ARG A 106 -8.24 -4.94 -8.97
C ARG A 106 -7.97 -5.26 -7.50
N CYS A 107 -7.87 -6.53 -7.18
CA CYS A 107 -7.48 -7.03 -5.85
C CYS A 107 -6.52 -8.21 -5.99
N VAL A 108 -5.85 -8.59 -4.90
CA VAL A 108 -5.01 -9.79 -4.90
C VAL A 108 -5.93 -11.00 -5.01
N LYS A 109 -5.75 -11.78 -6.07
CA LYS A 109 -6.50 -13.03 -6.27
C LYS A 109 -5.78 -14.19 -5.59
N LYS A 110 -6.52 -15.26 -5.29
CA LYS A 110 -5.95 -16.45 -4.65
C LYS A 110 -4.83 -17.07 -5.48
N GLU A 111 -4.97 -17.08 -6.79
CA GLU A 111 -3.97 -17.58 -7.73
C GLU A 111 -2.67 -16.78 -7.73
N ASP A 112 -2.74 -15.49 -7.39
CA ASP A 112 -1.60 -14.58 -7.29
C ASP A 112 -1.00 -14.51 -5.87
N SER A 113 -1.51 -15.31 -4.91
CA SER A 113 -1.14 -15.30 -3.49
C SER A 113 0.21 -15.97 -3.17
N GLY A 114 1.20 -15.79 -4.05
CA GLY A 114 2.58 -16.18 -3.80
C GLY A 114 3.24 -15.32 -2.70
N VAL A 115 4.41 -15.75 -2.22
CA VAL A 115 5.21 -14.97 -1.27
C VAL A 115 5.70 -13.69 -1.98
N LYS A 116 5.08 -12.55 -1.68
CA LYS A 116 5.51 -11.23 -2.14
C LYS A 116 6.26 -10.53 -1.00
N PRO A 117 7.43 -9.92 -1.25
CA PRO A 117 8.11 -9.14 -0.22
C PRO A 117 7.22 -7.98 0.20
N ASN A 118 7.04 -7.80 1.51
CA ASN A 118 6.35 -6.63 2.02
C ASN A 118 7.27 -5.41 1.82
N PRO A 119 6.91 -4.42 0.99
CA PRO A 119 7.76 -3.27 0.71
C PRO A 119 8.04 -2.42 1.95
N TYR A 120 7.19 -2.52 2.98
CA TYR A 120 7.40 -1.83 4.26
C TYR A 120 8.21 -2.61 5.28
N ALA A 121 8.63 -3.85 4.97
CA ALA A 121 9.48 -4.64 5.87
C ALA A 121 10.79 -3.92 6.22
N PHE A 122 11.27 -3.03 5.34
CA PHE A 122 12.49 -2.24 5.56
C PHE A 122 12.32 -1.07 6.52
N TYR A 123 11.08 -0.62 6.78
CA TYR A 123 10.80 0.46 7.74
C TYR A 123 10.52 -0.06 9.16
N ALA A 124 10.49 -1.38 9.34
CA ALA A 124 10.46 -1.97 10.66
C ALA A 124 11.85 -1.92 11.30
N LEU A 125 11.90 -1.98 12.63
CA LEU A 125 13.16 -2.20 13.32
C LEU A 125 13.74 -3.57 12.90
N PRO A 126 15.07 -3.69 12.73
CA PRO A 126 15.70 -4.98 12.51
C PRO A 126 15.20 -5.99 13.54
N LYS A 127 14.91 -7.21 13.09
CA LYS A 127 14.37 -8.28 13.96
C LYS A 127 15.22 -8.48 15.20
N ASP A 128 16.54 -8.33 15.07
CA ASP A 128 17.47 -8.45 16.19
C ASP A 128 17.22 -7.39 17.27
N PHE A 129 16.92 -6.15 16.88
CA PHE A 129 16.62 -5.07 17.83
C PHE A 129 15.29 -5.31 18.56
N VAL A 130 14.28 -5.83 17.84
CA VAL A 130 13.01 -6.22 18.43
C VAL A 130 13.20 -7.37 19.42
N ASP A 131 13.95 -8.41 19.04
CA ASP A 131 14.20 -9.57 19.89
C ASP A 131 15.04 -9.22 21.13
N LEU A 132 15.99 -8.29 21.01
CA LEU A 132 16.72 -7.73 22.14
C LEU A 132 15.78 -6.98 23.10
N SER A 133 14.87 -6.16 22.56
CA SER A 133 13.95 -5.37 23.37
C SER A 133 12.91 -6.21 24.11
N LEU A 134 12.45 -7.30 23.48
CA LEU A 134 11.45 -8.21 24.04
C LEU A 134 12.08 -9.36 24.84
N GLY A 135 13.39 -9.53 24.79
CA GLY A 135 14.11 -10.60 25.47
C GLY A 135 13.81 -12.00 24.91
N THR A 136 13.29 -12.08 23.68
CA THR A 136 12.88 -13.34 23.05
C THR A 136 14.06 -14.20 22.61
N ASP A 137 15.21 -13.61 22.33
CA ASP A 137 16.43 -14.32 21.95
C ASP A 137 17.68 -13.76 22.67
N PRO A 138 18.10 -14.38 23.79
CA PRO A 138 19.29 -13.97 24.54
C PRO A 138 20.59 -14.06 23.73
N GLN A 139 20.65 -14.89 22.69
CA GLN A 139 21.88 -15.11 21.93
C GLN A 139 22.27 -13.86 21.13
N LYS A 140 21.27 -13.12 20.65
CA LYS A 140 21.47 -11.83 19.96
C LYS A 140 22.08 -10.77 20.86
N LEU A 141 21.80 -10.82 22.17
CA LEU A 141 22.42 -9.93 23.15
C LEU A 141 23.89 -10.26 23.30
N VAL A 142 24.23 -11.55 23.37
CA VAL A 142 25.62 -12.01 23.42
C VAL A 142 26.39 -11.57 22.19
N ASP A 143 25.80 -11.73 20.99
CA ASP A 143 26.45 -11.34 19.74
C ASP A 143 26.63 -9.82 19.64
N PHE A 144 25.63 -9.03 20.06
CA PHE A 144 25.73 -7.57 20.14
C PHE A 144 26.84 -7.11 21.10
N LEU A 145 26.97 -7.76 22.26
CA LEU A 145 28.01 -7.47 23.24
C LEU A 145 29.41 -7.82 22.71
N LYS A 146 29.56 -8.97 22.05
CA LYS A 146 30.84 -9.36 21.40
C LYS A 146 31.26 -8.33 20.35
N MET A 147 30.34 -7.91 19.49
CA MET A 147 30.61 -6.91 18.45
C MET A 147 31.10 -5.56 19.01
N LYS A 148 30.65 -5.16 20.20
CA LYS A 148 31.17 -3.96 20.89
C LYS A 148 32.57 -4.15 21.45
N THR A 149 32.87 -5.35 21.94
CA THR A 149 34.19 -5.67 22.49
C THR A 149 35.25 -5.61 21.39
N ASP A 150 34.94 -6.17 20.21
CA ASP A 150 35.85 -6.21 19.07
C ASP A 150 36.14 -4.79 18.51
N LYS A 151 35.14 -3.90 18.48
CA LYS A 151 35.33 -2.49 18.09
C LYS A 151 36.24 -1.70 19.04
N ASN A 152 36.20 -2.00 20.33
CA ASN A 152 37.04 -1.31 21.31
C ASN A 152 38.51 -1.74 21.27
N THR A 153 38.82 -2.93 20.74
CA THR A 153 40.20 -3.41 20.57
C THR A 153 40.87 -2.87 19.31
N ASP A 154 40.12 -2.58 18.25
CA ASP A 154 40.69 -2.01 17.01
C ASP A 154 40.98 -0.51 17.12
N ASP A 155 40.24 0.23 17.95
CA ASP A 155 40.47 1.67 18.20
C ASP A 155 41.68 1.95 19.13
N SER A 156 42.25 0.93 19.78
CA SER A 156 43.41 1.08 20.68
C SER A 156 44.78 0.87 20.04
N ASP A 157 44.85 0.47 18.77
CA ASP A 157 46.11 0.08 18.10
C ASP A 157 46.67 1.15 17.12
N ASN A 158 46.21 2.41 17.19
CA ASN A 158 46.61 3.50 16.29
C ASN A 158 47.28 4.72 16.96
N ASP A 159 47.85 4.56 18.15
CA ASP A 159 48.72 5.58 18.75
C ASP A 159 50.06 4.94 19.16
N ASP A 160 51.02 4.88 18.23
CA ASP A 160 52.46 4.88 18.53
C ASP A 160 53.25 5.30 17.27
N THR A 161 53.56 6.61 17.19
CA THR A 161 54.64 7.21 16.38
C THR A 161 55.93 7.31 17.18
#